data_AF-A0A938VQZ4-F1
#
_entry.id   AF-A0A938VQZ4-F1
#
_cell.length_a   1.000
_cell.length_b   1.000
_cell.length_c   1.000
_cell.angle_alpha   90.00
_cell.angle_beta   90.00
_cell.angle_gamma   90.00
#
_symmetry.space_group_name_H-M   'P 1'
#
loop_
_entity.id
_entity.type
_entity.pdbx_description
1 polymer ?
#
loop_
_entity_poly.entity_id
_entity_poly.type
_entity_poly.pdbx_seq_one_letter_code
_entity_poly.pdbx_strand_id
1 'polypeptide(L)'
;MVVETRPFDLDSLPHPDISVFINRQNMTAYPLITSLGCQFQCNFCVVSHVTNKQWRPRSVERIVDECATRIGLYPNVRTVVISDDNPLSDRRRFRDFLARYAALGRDQLLSVANVRADTLDTAMVARLKAANCQAICLGVESGDPFVFERVHRGADHAPFLPSIIGRVG
;
A
#
# COMPACT_ATOMS: atom_id res chain seq x y z
N MET A 1 -24.01 -1.25 11.07
CA MET A 1 -23.57 0.00 11.71
C MET A 1 -22.32 0.49 10.99
N VAL A 2 -22.49 1.34 9.98
CA VAL A 2 -21.35 2.09 9.41
C VAL A 2 -21.14 3.23 10.39
N VAL A 3 -19.99 3.27 11.07
CA VAL A 3 -19.64 4.40 11.91
C VAL A 3 -19.36 5.57 10.96
N GLU A 4 -20.35 6.42 10.75
CA GLU A 4 -20.21 7.66 9.97
C GLU A 4 -19.31 8.62 10.74
N THR A 5 -18.00 8.46 10.57
CA THR A 5 -17.03 9.47 10.97
C THR A 5 -16.86 10.45 9.81
N ARG A 6 -17.01 11.74 10.09
CA ARG A 6 -16.66 12.79 9.12
C ARG A 6 -15.21 12.56 8.69
N PRO A 7 -14.91 12.50 7.38
CA PRO A 7 -13.54 12.36 6.91
C PRO A 7 -12.69 13.50 7.49
N PHE A 8 -11.63 13.13 8.19
CA PHE A 8 -10.63 14.05 8.72
C PHE A 8 -9.32 13.89 7.94
N ASP A 9 -8.52 14.96 7.97
CA ASP A 9 -7.19 15.00 7.39
C ASP A 9 -6.25 14.06 8.17
N LEU A 10 -5.59 13.13 7.46
CA LEU A 10 -4.67 12.20 8.12
C LEU A 10 -3.40 12.90 8.59
N ASP A 11 -3.04 14.03 8.00
CA ASP A 11 -1.85 14.79 8.37
C ASP A 11 -2.03 15.58 9.66
N SER A 12 -3.28 15.85 10.07
CA SER A 12 -3.57 16.46 11.37
C SER A 12 -3.37 15.50 12.54
N LEU A 13 -3.21 14.20 12.29
CA LEU A 13 -2.93 13.21 13.32
C LEU A 13 -1.43 13.12 13.64
N PRO A 14 -1.05 12.84 14.90
CA PRO A 14 0.32 12.44 15.21
C PRO A 14 0.63 11.13 14.48
N HIS A 15 1.89 10.86 14.16
CA HIS A 15 2.19 9.53 13.62
C HIS A 15 1.90 8.45 14.68
N PRO A 16 1.64 7.20 14.25
CA PRO A 16 1.28 6.12 15.16
C PRO A 16 2.29 5.95 16.30
N ASP A 17 1.80 5.98 17.54
CA ASP A 17 2.62 5.68 18.70
C ASP A 17 2.72 4.17 18.86
N ILE A 18 3.78 3.59 18.29
CA ILE A 18 4.05 2.16 18.40
C ILE A 18 4.80 1.81 19.70
N SER A 19 5.08 2.78 20.57
CA SER A 19 5.73 2.54 21.87
C SER A 19 4.86 1.71 22.82
N VAL A 20 3.54 1.71 22.58
CA VAL A 20 2.53 1.00 23.35
C VAL A 20 2.52 -0.52 23.10
N PHE A 21 3.14 -1.00 22.02
CA PHE A 21 3.17 -2.43 21.72
C PHE A 21 4.10 -3.19 22.69
N ILE A 22 3.58 -4.27 23.26
CA ILE A 22 4.36 -5.23 24.05
C ILE A 22 5.44 -5.83 23.13
N ASN A 23 6.67 -5.96 23.63
CA ASN A 23 7.81 -6.51 22.88
C ASN A 23 8.17 -5.77 21.57
N ARG A 24 7.78 -4.49 21.42
CA ARG A 24 8.15 -3.64 20.27
C ARG A 24 9.64 -3.65 19.89
N GLN A 25 10.53 -3.87 20.86
CA GLN A 25 11.97 -3.95 20.61
C GLN A 25 12.35 -5.16 19.75
N ASN A 26 11.53 -6.21 19.74
CA ASN A 26 11.72 -7.41 18.93
C ASN A 26 11.02 -7.32 17.57
N MET A 27 10.40 -6.17 17.25
CA MET A 27 9.72 -5.97 15.98
C MET A 27 10.74 -6.00 14.83
N THR A 28 10.52 -6.89 13.86
CA THR A 28 11.36 -7.00 12.65
C THR A 28 10.76 -6.29 11.44
N ALA A 29 9.45 -6.01 11.48
CA ALA A 29 8.71 -5.34 10.43
C ALA A 29 7.94 -4.13 10.99
N TYR A 30 8.22 -2.94 10.48
CA TYR A 30 7.50 -1.72 10.86
C TYR A 30 6.29 -1.53 9.93
N PRO A 31 5.05 -1.50 10.46
CA PRO A 31 3.87 -1.21 9.65
C PRO A 31 3.80 0.29 9.34
N LEU A 32 3.75 0.64 8.07
CA LEU A 32 3.64 1.99 7.57
C LEU A 32 2.30 2.17 6.86
N ILE A 33 1.50 3.11 7.33
CA ILE A 33 0.28 3.53 6.64
C ILE A 33 0.59 4.83 5.90
N THR A 34 0.50 4.81 4.58
CA THR A 34 0.67 5.98 3.70
C THR A 34 -0.68 6.54 3.24
N SER A 35 -1.73 5.73 3.27
CA SER A 35 -3.10 6.11 2.92
C SER A 35 -4.12 5.15 3.54
N LEU A 36 -5.37 5.60 3.67
CA LEU A 36 -6.49 4.79 4.17
C LEU A 36 -7.64 4.75 3.17
N GLY A 37 -8.25 3.58 3.03
CA GLY A 37 -9.41 3.35 2.19
C GLY A 37 -9.08 3.08 0.73
N CYS A 38 -10.13 2.91 -0.07
CA CYS A 38 -10.00 2.56 -1.48
C CYS A 38 -11.27 3.01 -2.23
N GLN A 39 -11.08 3.60 -3.41
CA GLN A 39 -12.17 4.07 -4.26
C GLN A 39 -12.80 2.94 -5.09
N PHE A 40 -12.12 1.80 -5.24
CA PHE A 40 -12.61 0.65 -6.00
C PHE A 40 -13.74 -0.07 -5.26
N GLN A 41 -14.65 -0.68 -6.03
CA GLN A 41 -15.88 -1.28 -5.51
C GLN A 41 -15.92 -2.80 -5.71
N CYS A 42 -14.82 -3.49 -5.43
CA CYS A 42 -14.76 -4.95 -5.54
C CYS A 42 -15.85 -5.60 -4.67
N ASN A 43 -16.66 -6.48 -5.26
CA ASN A 43 -17.86 -7.07 -4.62
C ASN A 43 -17.58 -7.81 -3.30
N PHE A 44 -16.39 -8.38 -3.16
CA PHE A 44 -15.97 -9.13 -1.98
C PHE A 44 -15.33 -8.25 -0.89
N CYS A 45 -14.97 -7.00 -1.22
CA CYS A 45 -14.10 -6.18 -0.41
C CYS A 45 -14.89 -5.22 0.48
N VAL A 46 -14.73 -5.37 1.79
CA VAL A 46 -15.40 -4.53 2.79
C VAL A 46 -14.86 -3.09 2.85
N VAL A 47 -13.61 -2.86 2.38
CA VAL A 47 -12.91 -1.57 2.50
C VAL A 47 -13.74 -0.42 1.93
N SER A 48 -14.30 -0.61 0.73
CA SER A 48 -15.09 0.43 0.06
C SER A 48 -16.37 0.80 0.83
N HIS A 49 -16.94 -0.16 1.58
CA HIS A 49 -18.10 0.05 2.43
C HIS A 49 -17.75 0.80 3.71
N VAL A 50 -16.67 0.42 4.39
CA VAL A 50 -16.27 1.07 5.67
C VAL A 50 -15.64 2.43 5.47
N THR A 51 -15.01 2.68 4.32
CA THR A 51 -14.37 3.96 4.00
C THR A 51 -15.25 4.88 3.17
N ASN A 52 -16.50 4.47 2.89
CA ASN A 52 -17.42 5.18 2.00
C ASN A 52 -16.78 5.53 0.64
N LYS A 53 -16.00 4.59 0.10
CA LYS A 53 -15.26 4.71 -1.17
C LYS A 53 -14.28 5.89 -1.19
N GLN A 54 -13.88 6.40 -0.03
CA GLN A 54 -12.92 7.48 0.07
C GLN A 54 -11.52 6.91 0.21
N TRP A 55 -10.60 7.41 -0.60
CA TRP A 55 -9.17 7.21 -0.41
C TRP A 55 -8.57 8.48 0.17
N ARG A 56 -7.86 8.35 1.29
CA ARG A 56 -7.29 9.47 2.03
C ARG A 56 -5.78 9.27 2.17
N PRO A 57 -4.95 10.05 1.45
CA PRO A 57 -3.51 9.98 1.61
C PRO A 57 -3.03 10.76 2.82
N ARG A 58 -1.89 10.35 3.37
CA ARG A 58 -0.98 11.23 4.09
C ARG A 58 -0.03 11.93 3.11
N SER A 59 0.45 13.13 3.44
CA SER A 59 1.51 13.79 2.67
C SER A 59 2.78 12.95 2.62
N VAL A 60 3.47 13.02 1.49
CA VAL A 60 4.74 12.32 1.29
C VAL A 60 5.76 12.79 2.33
N GLU A 61 5.78 14.08 2.64
CA GLU A 61 6.64 14.71 3.63
C GLU A 61 6.49 14.04 5.01
N ARG A 62 5.25 13.85 5.51
CA ARG A 62 5.02 13.20 6.82
C ARG A 62 5.39 11.73 6.83
N ILE A 63 5.19 11.02 5.72
CA ILE A 63 5.53 9.59 5.64
C ILE A 63 7.06 9.42 5.61
N VAL A 64 7.75 10.26 4.85
CA VAL A 64 9.22 10.25 4.79
C VAL A 64 9.83 10.64 6.15
N ASP A 65 9.26 11.63 6.83
CA ASP A 65 9.66 12.00 8.19
C ASP A 65 9.49 10.83 9.17
N GLU A 66 8.39 10.08 9.10
CA GLU A 66 8.20 8.86 9.90
C GLU A 66 9.30 7.82 9.63
N CYS A 67 9.60 7.59 8.35
CA CYS A 67 10.64 6.66 7.94
C CYS A 67 12.03 7.10 8.43
N ALA A 68 12.31 8.40 8.42
CA ALA A 68 13.59 8.96 8.85
C ALA A 68 13.76 8.90 10.37
N THR A 69 12.72 9.29 11.12
CA THR A 69 12.81 9.56 12.57
C THR A 69 12.36 8.41 13.45
N ARG A 70 11.31 7.66 13.07
CA ARG A 70 10.67 6.67 13.95
C ARG A 70 11.20 5.26 13.76
N ILE A 71 11.50 4.86 12.53
CA ILE A 71 12.01 3.51 12.24
C ILE A 71 13.36 3.29 12.94
N GLY A 72 14.21 4.31 13.00
CA GLY A 72 15.52 4.24 13.66
C GLY A 72 15.48 3.93 15.16
N LEU A 73 14.32 4.12 15.80
CA LEU A 73 14.13 3.80 17.22
C LEU A 73 14.05 2.28 17.48
N TYR A 74 13.93 1.46 16.43
CA TYR A 74 13.72 0.02 16.51
C TYR A 74 14.85 -0.73 15.79
N PRO A 75 15.95 -1.07 16.48
CA PRO A 75 17.17 -1.58 15.86
C PRO A 75 17.00 -2.95 15.20
N ASN A 76 15.93 -3.69 15.52
CA ASN A 76 15.62 -4.99 14.94
C ASN A 76 14.74 -4.91 13.69
N VAL A 77 14.22 -3.73 13.34
CA VAL A 77 13.43 -3.54 12.12
C VAL A 77 14.34 -3.73 10.91
N ARG A 78 13.94 -4.64 10.03
CA ARG A 78 14.59 -4.95 8.75
C ARG A 78 13.70 -4.61 7.57
N THR A 79 12.38 -4.58 7.77
CA THR A 79 11.41 -4.34 6.71
C THR A 79 10.42 -3.26 7.12
N VAL A 80 10.08 -2.37 6.19
CA VAL A 80 8.97 -1.44 6.27
C VAL A 80 7.84 -1.99 5.41
N VAL A 81 6.67 -2.21 6.00
CA VAL A 81 5.53 -2.81 5.32
C VAL A 81 4.49 -1.73 5.09
N ILE A 82 4.25 -1.36 3.83
CA ILE A 82 3.14 -0.48 3.46
C ILE A 82 1.85 -1.28 3.59
N SER A 83 1.06 -0.96 4.60
CA SER A 83 -0.17 -1.68 4.97
C SER A 83 -1.46 -1.01 4.44
N ASP A 84 -1.32 -0.16 3.42
CA ASP A 84 -2.45 0.52 2.78
C ASP A 84 -3.41 -0.47 2.11
N ASP A 85 -4.68 -0.08 1.99
CA ASP A 85 -5.67 -0.83 1.20
C ASP A 85 -5.38 -0.72 -0.31
N ASN A 86 -4.98 0.47 -0.77
CA ASN A 86 -4.57 0.70 -2.16
C ASN A 86 -3.59 1.88 -2.30
N PRO A 87 -2.27 1.63 -2.18
CA PRO A 87 -1.25 2.68 -2.22
C PRO A 87 -1.10 3.33 -3.60
N LEU A 88 -1.55 2.65 -4.66
CA LEU A 88 -1.46 3.12 -6.05
C LEU A 88 -2.68 3.92 -6.53
N SER A 89 -3.62 4.27 -5.64
CA SER A 89 -4.75 5.16 -5.98
C SER A 89 -4.28 6.50 -6.56
N ASP A 90 -3.15 7.04 -6.06
CA ASP A 90 -2.39 8.12 -6.71
C ASP A 90 -0.97 7.65 -7.02
N ARG A 91 -0.76 7.21 -8.26
CA ARG A 91 0.52 6.69 -8.76
C ARG A 91 1.62 7.74 -8.79
N ARG A 92 1.29 9.02 -8.98
CA ARG A 92 2.26 10.11 -8.98
C ARG A 92 2.78 10.34 -7.57
N ARG A 93 1.88 10.40 -6.59
CA ARG A 93 2.23 10.54 -5.17
C ARG A 93 3.05 9.35 -4.70
N PHE A 94 2.64 8.13 -5.02
CA PHE A 94 3.38 6.93 -4.62
C PHE A 94 4.79 6.89 -5.21
N ARG A 95 4.96 7.31 -6.47
CA ARG A 95 6.29 7.48 -7.08
C ARG A 95 7.17 8.47 -6.31
N ASP A 96 6.62 9.63 -5.91
CA ASP A 96 7.37 10.62 -5.13
C ASP A 96 7.83 10.03 -3.79
N PHE A 97 6.94 9.32 -3.11
CA PHE A 97 7.29 8.59 -1.89
C PHE A 97 8.43 7.58 -2.12
N LEU A 98 8.34 6.73 -3.15
CA LEU A 98 9.39 5.74 -3.44
C LEU A 98 10.75 6.40 -3.70
N ALA A 99 10.77 7.50 -4.46
CA ALA A 99 11.99 8.24 -4.74
C ALA A 99 12.63 8.83 -3.47
N ARG A 100 11.81 9.43 -2.59
CA ARG A 100 12.30 10.01 -1.34
C ARG A 100 12.68 8.96 -0.31
N TYR A 101 11.95 7.84 -0.24
CA TYR A 101 12.31 6.70 0.60
C TYR A 101 13.68 6.12 0.19
N ALA A 102 13.91 5.91 -1.11
CA ALA A 102 15.20 5.46 -1.62
C ALA A 102 16.35 6.44 -1.25
N ALA A 103 16.07 7.74 -1.33
CA ALA A 103 17.03 8.79 -1.00
C ALA A 103 17.40 8.85 0.50
N LEU A 104 16.65 8.19 1.40
CA LEU A 104 17.03 8.08 2.81
C LEU A 104 18.28 7.21 3.01
N GLY A 105 18.67 6.40 2.03
CA GLY A 105 19.91 5.60 2.07
C GLY A 105 19.93 4.56 3.19
N ARG A 106 18.77 3.99 3.55
CA ARG A 106 18.63 3.04 4.65
C ARG A 106 18.64 1.60 4.17
N ASP A 107 19.10 0.69 5.03
CA ASP A 107 19.17 -0.74 4.75
C ASP A 107 17.82 -1.46 4.89
N GLN A 108 16.79 -0.79 5.43
CA GLN A 108 15.48 -1.41 5.56
C GLN A 108 14.88 -1.71 4.18
N LEU A 109 14.38 -2.94 4.04
CA LEU A 109 13.63 -3.37 2.87
C LEU A 109 12.25 -2.74 2.87
N LEU A 110 11.69 -2.51 1.68
CA LEU A 110 10.29 -2.17 1.54
C LEU A 110 9.47 -3.41 1.17
N SER A 111 8.25 -3.50 1.69
CA SER A 111 7.24 -4.47 1.27
C SER A 111 5.90 -3.75 1.11
N VAL A 112 5.11 -4.12 0.11
CA VAL A 112 3.78 -3.54 -0.12
C VAL A 112 2.72 -4.63 0.06
N ALA A 113 1.88 -4.47 1.08
CA ALA A 113 0.96 -5.51 1.52
C ALA A 113 -0.24 -5.70 0.58
N ASN A 114 -0.61 -4.68 -0.20
CA ASN A 114 -1.71 -4.76 -1.15
C ASN A 114 -1.41 -3.90 -2.39
N VAL A 115 -1.48 -4.52 -3.56
CA VAL A 115 -1.45 -3.83 -4.84
C VAL A 115 -2.53 -4.43 -5.73
N ARG A 116 -3.36 -3.56 -6.31
CA ARG A 116 -4.33 -3.95 -7.31
C ARG A 116 -3.63 -4.21 -8.64
N ALA A 117 -3.89 -5.37 -9.25
CA ALA A 117 -3.04 -5.87 -10.32
C ALA A 117 -3.01 -4.96 -11.57
N ASP A 118 -4.15 -4.50 -12.04
CA ASP A 118 -4.30 -3.56 -13.18
C ASP A 118 -3.69 -2.15 -12.95
N THR A 119 -3.40 -1.77 -11.71
CA THR A 119 -2.75 -0.49 -11.40
C THR A 119 -1.23 -0.56 -11.44
N LEU A 120 -0.66 -1.76 -11.56
CA LEU A 120 0.77 -2.00 -11.58
C LEU A 120 1.28 -2.17 -13.00
N ASP A 121 2.36 -1.47 -13.34
CA ASP A 121 3.07 -1.62 -14.62
C ASP A 121 4.58 -1.79 -14.40
N THR A 122 5.31 -2.13 -15.47
CA THR A 122 6.77 -2.35 -15.42
C THR A 122 7.52 -1.11 -14.91
N ALA A 123 7.04 0.10 -15.24
CA ALA A 123 7.67 1.33 -14.80
C ALA A 123 7.49 1.59 -13.29
N MET A 124 6.38 1.16 -12.70
CA MET A 124 6.15 1.19 -11.25
C MET A 124 6.98 0.11 -10.55
N VAL A 125 7.05 -1.10 -11.12
CA VAL A 125 7.88 -2.20 -10.59
C VAL A 125 9.36 -1.80 -10.54
N ALA A 126 9.88 -1.15 -11.58
CA ALA A 126 11.26 -0.64 -11.59
C ALA A 126 11.52 0.37 -10.46
N ARG A 127 10.54 1.21 -10.14
CA ARG A 127 10.64 2.20 -9.04
C ARG A 127 10.57 1.54 -7.68
N LEU A 128 9.69 0.56 -7.50
CA LEU A 128 9.63 -0.27 -6.30
C LEU A 128 10.98 -0.94 -6.05
N LYS A 129 11.58 -1.56 -7.08
CA LYS A 129 12.91 -2.15 -7.00
C LYS A 129 13.99 -1.14 -6.64
N ALA A 130 13.97 0.05 -7.25
CA ALA A 130 14.92 1.12 -6.93
C ALA A 130 14.77 1.64 -5.49
N ALA A 131 13.58 1.53 -4.89
CA ALA A 131 13.30 1.85 -3.50
C ALA A 131 13.53 0.66 -2.54
N ASN A 132 14.30 -0.35 -2.96
CA ASN A 132 14.61 -1.55 -2.19
C ASN A 132 13.37 -2.37 -1.77
N CYS A 133 12.31 -2.34 -2.59
CA CYS A 133 11.13 -3.16 -2.38
C CYS A 133 11.39 -4.61 -2.81
N GLN A 134 11.26 -5.55 -1.88
CA GLN A 134 11.51 -6.97 -2.14
C GLN A 134 10.24 -7.81 -2.31
N ALA A 135 9.11 -7.34 -1.78
CA ALA A 135 7.87 -8.07 -1.85
C ALA A 135 6.69 -7.13 -2.15
N ILE A 136 5.79 -7.60 -2.99
CA ILE A 136 4.47 -7.01 -3.20
C ILE A 136 3.44 -8.12 -3.15
N CYS A 137 2.30 -7.88 -2.52
CA CYS A 137 1.14 -8.75 -2.64
C CYS A 137 0.24 -8.21 -3.75
N LEU A 138 -0.03 -9.06 -4.75
CA LEU A 138 -0.82 -8.68 -5.92
C LEU A 138 -2.23 -9.27 -5.83
N GLY A 139 -3.25 -8.41 -5.75
CA GLY A 139 -4.65 -8.83 -5.77
C GLY A 139 -5.10 -9.22 -7.18
N VAL A 140 -4.96 -10.51 -7.53
CA VAL A 140 -5.43 -11.11 -8.80
C VAL A 140 -6.85 -11.69 -8.67
N GLU A 141 -7.25 -12.13 -7.47
CA GLU A 141 -8.51 -12.78 -7.07
C GLU A 141 -8.88 -14.07 -7.81
N SER A 142 -8.87 -14.08 -9.14
CA SER A 142 -9.25 -15.26 -9.92
C SER A 142 -8.60 -15.26 -11.30
N GLY A 143 -8.15 -16.45 -11.73
CA GLY A 143 -7.77 -16.71 -13.12
C GLY A 143 -8.94 -17.17 -14.01
N ASP A 144 -10.07 -17.55 -13.40
CA ASP A 144 -11.29 -17.94 -14.11
C ASP A 144 -12.04 -16.68 -14.57
N PRO A 145 -12.28 -16.49 -15.89
CA PRO A 145 -12.95 -15.29 -16.41
C PRO A 145 -14.35 -15.06 -15.85
N PHE A 146 -15.13 -16.13 -15.65
CA PHE A 146 -16.49 -16.06 -15.13
C PHE A 146 -16.52 -15.57 -13.68
N VAL A 147 -15.57 -16.01 -12.85
CA VAL A 147 -15.39 -15.51 -11.48
C VAL A 147 -14.81 -14.10 -11.50
N PHE A 148 -13.81 -13.83 -12.34
CA PHE A 148 -13.15 -12.52 -12.42
C PHE A 148 -14.12 -11.38 -12.76
N GLU A 149 -15.08 -11.62 -13.66
CA GLU A 149 -16.16 -10.68 -13.97
C GLU A 149 -17.04 -10.39 -12.74
N ARG A 150 -17.35 -11.42 -11.93
CA ARG A 150 -18.21 -11.32 -10.74
C ARG A 150 -17.53 -10.69 -9.52
N VAL A 151 -16.21 -10.69 -9.49
CA VAL A 151 -15.42 -9.95 -8.50
C VAL A 151 -15.64 -8.43 -8.64
N HIS A 152 -16.20 -7.96 -9.78
CA HIS A 152 -16.53 -6.56 -10.12
C HIS A 152 -15.49 -5.57 -9.63
N ARG A 153 -14.34 -5.64 -10.27
CA ARG A 153 -13.19 -4.83 -9.93
C ARG A 153 -13.34 -3.34 -10.27
N GLY A 154 -14.36 -2.89 -10.99
CA GLY A 154 -14.58 -1.46 -11.27
C GLY A 154 -13.41 -0.79 -12.01
N ALA A 155 -13.18 -1.19 -13.26
CA ALA A 155 -12.48 -0.47 -14.32
C ALA A 155 -12.67 -1.30 -15.60
N ASP A 156 -12.85 -0.64 -16.74
CA ASP A 156 -13.12 -1.29 -18.03
C ASP A 156 -12.16 -2.45 -18.32
N HIS A 157 -12.77 -3.55 -18.75
CA HIS A 157 -12.22 -4.91 -18.87
C HIS A 157 -11.11 -5.06 -19.92
N ALA A 158 -10.00 -4.33 -19.79
CA ALA A 158 -8.81 -4.60 -20.58
C ALA A 158 -8.15 -5.91 -20.11
N PRO A 159 -7.66 -6.76 -21.03
CA PRO A 159 -7.24 -8.14 -20.75
C PRO A 159 -5.91 -8.15 -20.00
N PHE A 160 -5.98 -7.96 -18.68
CA PHE A 160 -4.82 -7.98 -17.81
C PHE A 160 -4.32 -9.41 -17.54
N LEU A 161 -5.24 -10.38 -17.49
CA LEU A 161 -4.97 -11.79 -17.18
C LEU A 161 -3.96 -12.48 -18.13
N PRO A 162 -4.04 -12.34 -19.47
CA PRO A 162 -3.07 -12.97 -20.39
C PRO A 162 -1.64 -12.44 -20.20
N SER A 163 -1.49 -11.18 -19.81
CA SER A 163 -0.17 -10.53 -19.71
C SER A 163 0.65 -10.98 -18.49
N ILE A 164 -0.02 -11.42 -17.43
CA ILE A 164 0.62 -12.00 -16.24
C ILE A 164 0.73 -13.52 -16.37
N ILE A 165 -0.36 -14.22 -16.71
CA ILE A 165 -0.36 -15.68 -16.74
C ILE A 165 0.53 -16.20 -17.89
N GLY A 166 0.51 -15.54 -19.06
CA GLY A 166 1.31 -15.94 -20.21
C GLY A 166 2.82 -15.68 -20.10
N ARG A 167 3.29 -15.06 -19.01
CA ARG A 167 4.72 -14.81 -18.75
C ARG A 167 5.30 -15.64 -17.59
N VAL A 168 4.47 -16.47 -16.96
CA VAL A 168 4.87 -17.35 -15.85
C VAL A 168 5.01 -18.82 -16.30
N GLY A 169 4.88 -19.07 -17.62
CA GLY A 169 5.19 -20.35 -18.27
C GLY A 169 6.56 -20.34 -18.93
#